data_AF-A0A9D4RZ07-F1
#
_entry.id   AF-A0A9D4RZ07-F1
#
_cell.length_a   1.000
_cell.length_b   1.000
_cell.length_c   1.000
_cell.angle_alpha   90.00
_cell.angle_beta   90.00
_cell.angle_gamma   90.00
#
_symmetry.space_group_name_H-M   'P 1'
#
loop_
_entity.id
_entity.type
_entity.pdbx_description
1 polymer ?
#
loop_
_entity_poly.entity_id
_entity_poly.type
_entity_poly.pdbx_seq_one_letter_code
_entity_poly.pdbx_strand_id
1 'polypeptide(L)'
;MVKLTCPVDRCEWESQDLGAEFAAALTADLQIHEKNANPAPTTVPPTKIKFESPKIGTGCDPDQWSAFQRQWNMYKVGMAITNAMIPTALFYCCDSDLNRTDLMKNIQSDVLKMPDNVLLNA
;
A
#
# COMPACT_ATOMS: atom_id res chain seq x y z
N MET A 1 42.11 16.74 -14.99
CA MET A 1 41.04 16.20 -14.15
C MET A 1 39.81 17.06 -14.41
N VAL A 2 38.62 16.47 -14.40
CA VAL A 2 37.35 17.11 -14.77
C VAL A 2 36.38 16.91 -13.62
N LYS A 3 35.59 17.94 -13.31
CA LYS A 3 34.53 17.88 -12.31
C LYS A 3 33.18 17.90 -12.99
N LEU A 4 32.26 17.10 -12.48
CA LEU A 4 30.90 17.00 -12.98
C LEU A 4 29.99 17.83 -12.07
N THR A 5 29.18 18.68 -12.69
CA THR A 5 28.11 19.42 -12.02
C THR A 5 26.79 18.71 -12.21
N CYS A 6 25.94 18.70 -11.19
CA CYS A 6 24.60 18.11 -11.29
C CYS A 6 23.76 18.88 -12.34
N PRO A 7 23.10 18.18 -13.30
CA PRO A 7 22.27 18.82 -14.31
C PRO A 7 20.87 19.23 -13.80
N VAL A 8 20.52 18.93 -12.54
CA VAL A 8 19.22 19.25 -11.94
C VAL A 8 19.15 20.73 -11.54
N ASP A 9 18.08 21.42 -11.95
CA ASP A 9 17.87 22.84 -11.63
C ASP A 9 17.88 23.06 -10.10
N ARG A 10 18.65 24.06 -9.66
CA ARG A 10 18.93 24.41 -8.25
C ARG A 10 19.68 23.36 -7.42
N CYS A 11 20.33 22.37 -8.04
CA CYS A 11 21.24 21.47 -7.33
C CYS A 11 22.69 21.95 -7.50
N GLU A 12 23.34 22.34 -6.40
CA GLU A 12 24.74 22.82 -6.39
C GLU A 12 25.76 21.69 -6.20
N TRP A 13 25.37 20.44 -6.41
CA TRP A 13 26.28 19.31 -6.22
C TRP A 13 27.35 19.27 -7.31
N GLU A 14 28.61 19.11 -6.89
CA GLU A 14 29.79 18.97 -7.74
C GLU A 14 30.56 17.71 -7.33
N SER A 15 31.05 16.95 -8.31
CA SER A 15 31.88 15.78 -8.04
C SER A 15 33.30 16.17 -7.61
N GLN A 16 34.01 15.21 -7.01
CA GLN A 16 35.47 15.31 -6.86
C GLN A 16 36.16 15.34 -8.24
N ASP A 17 37.45 15.67 -8.27
CA ASP A 17 38.26 15.66 -9.47
C ASP A 17 38.36 14.23 -10.04
N LEU A 18 37.66 14.00 -11.15
CA LEU A 18 37.66 12.72 -11.85
C LEU A 18 38.63 12.75 -13.04
N GLY A 19 39.15 11.58 -13.42
CA GLY A 19 39.88 11.41 -14.67
C GLY A 19 38.95 11.70 -15.86
N ALA A 20 39.46 12.33 -16.91
CA ALA A 20 38.63 12.76 -18.06
C ALA A 20 37.90 11.59 -18.75
N GLU A 21 38.57 10.44 -18.86
CA GLU A 21 37.98 9.23 -19.45
C GLU A 21 36.86 8.65 -18.58
N PHE A 22 37.05 8.63 -17.26
CA PHE A 22 36.03 8.16 -16.33
C PHE A 22 34.82 9.10 -16.28
N ALA A 23 35.05 10.42 -16.30
CA ALA A 23 33.98 11.41 -16.36
C ALA A 23 33.15 11.25 -17.64
N ALA A 24 33.80 11.05 -18.79
CA ALA A 24 33.10 10.82 -20.06
C ALA A 24 32.26 9.52 -20.05
N ALA A 25 32.80 8.44 -19.50
CA ALA A 25 32.08 7.17 -19.36
C ALA A 25 30.86 7.31 -18.44
N LEU A 26 31.00 8.01 -17.31
CA LEU A 26 29.91 8.23 -16.35
C LEU A 26 28.81 9.11 -16.96
N THR A 27 29.17 10.19 -17.67
CA THR A 27 28.17 11.02 -18.36
C THR A 27 27.42 10.24 -19.44
N ALA A 28 28.11 9.38 -20.20
CA ALA A 28 27.47 8.55 -21.21
C ALA A 28 26.49 7.54 -20.57
N ASP A 29 26.89 6.89 -19.47
CA ASP A 29 26.05 5.94 -18.74
C ASP A 29 24.79 6.62 -18.15
N LEU A 30 24.94 7.81 -17.56
CA LEU A 30 23.82 8.60 -17.04
C LEU A 30 22.84 9.03 -18.15
N GLN A 31 23.33 9.40 -19.33
CA GLN A 31 22.48 9.73 -20.48
C GLN A 31 21.73 8.51 -21.02
N ILE A 32 22.36 7.33 -21.01
CA ILE A 32 21.70 6.07 -21.38
C ILE A 32 20.65 5.73 -20.33
N HIS A 33 20.95 5.88 -19.04
CA HIS A 33 19.99 5.70 -17.96
C HIS A 33 18.85 6.71 -18.05
N GLU A 34 19.08 7.96 -18.41
CA GLU A 34 18.00 8.95 -18.60
C GLU A 34 17.07 8.56 -19.76
N LYS A 35 17.65 8.11 -20.88
CA LYS A 35 16.90 7.67 -22.07
C LYS A 35 16.17 6.35 -21.87
N ASN A 36 16.75 5.45 -21.09
CA ASN A 36 16.25 4.08 -20.88
C ASN A 36 15.62 3.88 -19.50
N ALA A 37 15.61 4.91 -18.64
CA ALA A 37 14.86 4.89 -17.40
C ALA A 37 13.43 4.57 -17.80
N ASN A 38 12.90 3.50 -17.20
CA ASN A 38 11.51 3.12 -17.39
C ASN A 38 10.66 4.39 -17.32
N PRO A 39 9.75 4.62 -18.28
CA PRO A 39 8.85 5.76 -18.19
C PRO A 39 8.27 5.77 -16.78
N ALA A 40 8.29 6.95 -16.14
CA ALA A 40 7.69 7.14 -14.83
C ALA A 40 6.37 6.36 -14.82
N PRO A 41 6.12 5.49 -13.81
CA PRO A 41 4.95 4.62 -13.82
C PRO A 41 3.78 5.52 -14.15
N THR A 42 3.24 5.33 -15.35
CA THR A 42 2.11 6.13 -15.80
C THR A 42 1.10 5.91 -14.71
N THR A 43 0.69 6.98 -14.03
CA THR A 43 -0.51 6.96 -13.21
C THR A 43 -1.63 6.66 -14.17
N VAL A 44 -1.82 5.37 -14.45
CA VAL A 44 -3.02 4.85 -15.05
C VAL A 44 -4.09 5.40 -14.12
N PRO A 45 -5.01 6.26 -14.59
CA PRO A 45 -6.13 6.68 -13.76
C PRO A 45 -6.69 5.38 -13.20
N PRO A 46 -6.83 5.24 -11.86
CA PRO A 46 -7.09 3.96 -11.25
C PRO A 46 -8.25 3.36 -12.02
N THR A 47 -7.95 2.33 -12.81
CA THR A 47 -8.98 1.56 -13.45
C THR A 47 -9.78 1.16 -12.24
N LYS A 48 -11.02 1.67 -12.14
CA LYS A 48 -11.97 1.21 -11.14
C LYS A 48 -12.28 -0.23 -11.55
N ILE A 49 -11.30 -1.11 -11.38
CA ILE A 49 -11.49 -2.51 -11.16
C ILE A 49 -12.39 -2.44 -9.94
N LYS A 50 -13.67 -2.65 -10.19
CA LYS A 50 -14.67 -2.80 -9.16
C LYS A 50 -14.23 -4.06 -8.42
N PHE A 51 -13.35 -3.86 -7.45
CA PHE A 51 -12.89 -4.89 -6.56
C PHE A 51 -14.14 -5.24 -5.77
N GLU A 52 -14.76 -6.36 -6.16
CA GLU A 52 -15.84 -6.91 -5.37
C GLU A 52 -15.27 -7.22 -3.99
N SER A 53 -15.94 -6.76 -2.96
CA SER A 53 -15.49 -6.98 -1.58
C SER A 53 -15.43 -8.49 -1.36
N PRO A 54 -14.27 -9.04 -0.96
CA PRO A 54 -14.16 -10.46 -0.71
C PRO A 54 -15.13 -10.83 0.40
N LYS A 55 -15.94 -11.87 0.18
CA LYS A 55 -16.92 -12.34 1.16
C LYS A 55 -16.36 -13.52 1.94
N ILE A 56 -16.59 -13.50 3.25
CA ILE A 56 -16.29 -14.62 4.13
C ILE A 56 -17.45 -14.91 5.07
N GLY A 57 -17.83 -16.19 5.13
CA GLY A 57 -18.92 -16.71 5.95
C GLY A 57 -18.46 -17.63 7.08
N THR A 58 -19.41 -18.03 7.92
CA THR A 58 -19.23 -19.06 8.96
C THR A 58 -19.06 -20.45 8.33
N GLY A 59 -18.16 -21.27 8.89
CA GLY A 59 -17.85 -22.60 8.36
C GLY A 59 -16.84 -22.61 7.20
N CYS A 60 -16.09 -21.52 7.03
CA CYS A 60 -15.04 -21.37 6.02
C CYS A 60 -13.91 -22.39 6.24
N ASP A 61 -13.59 -23.16 5.20
CA ASP A 61 -12.48 -24.10 5.20
C ASP A 61 -11.11 -23.37 5.24
N PRO A 62 -10.02 -24.02 5.71
CA PRO A 62 -8.68 -23.41 5.75
C PRO A 62 -8.20 -22.89 4.38
N ASP A 63 -8.56 -23.58 3.30
CA ASP A 63 -8.29 -23.15 1.92
C ASP A 63 -9.07 -21.90 1.53
N GLN A 64 -10.33 -21.80 1.95
CA GLN A 64 -11.16 -20.62 1.72
C GLN A 64 -10.66 -19.42 2.53
N TRP A 65 -10.18 -19.64 3.76
CA TRP A 65 -9.52 -18.60 4.56
C TRP A 65 -8.25 -18.09 3.90
N SER A 66 -7.43 -19.00 3.37
CA SER A 66 -6.19 -18.67 2.65
C SER A 66 -6.49 -17.87 1.36
N ALA A 67 -7.54 -18.25 0.63
CA ALA A 67 -8.00 -17.51 -0.54
C ALA A 67 -8.51 -16.11 -0.16
N PHE A 68 -9.28 -15.99 0.92
CA PHE A 68 -9.74 -14.71 1.46
C PHE A 68 -8.57 -13.81 1.84
N GLN A 69 -7.54 -14.31 2.52
CA GLN A 69 -6.36 -13.52 2.88
C GLN A 69 -5.64 -12.94 1.65
N ARG A 70 -5.51 -13.74 0.58
CA ARG A 70 -4.90 -13.27 -0.68
C ARG A 70 -5.74 -12.17 -1.32
N GLN A 71 -7.06 -12.37 -1.42
CA GLN A 71 -7.98 -11.38 -1.96
C GLN A 71 -8.03 -10.11 -1.10
N TRP A 72 -8.03 -10.24 0.23
CA TRP A 72 -8.02 -9.14 1.18
C TRP A 72 -6.75 -8.28 1.05
N ASN A 73 -5.58 -8.89 0.86
CA ASN A 73 -4.35 -8.16 0.64
C ASN A 73 -4.39 -7.35 -0.67
N MET A 74 -4.92 -7.93 -1.75
CA MET A 74 -5.13 -7.21 -3.01
C MET A 74 -6.19 -6.09 -2.87
N TYR A 75 -7.28 -6.36 -2.14
CA TYR A 75 -8.36 -5.41 -1.89
C TYR A 75 -7.88 -4.19 -1.09
N LYS A 76 -7.10 -4.40 -0.01
CA LYS A 76 -6.50 -3.32 0.78
C LYS A 76 -5.64 -2.39 -0.07
N VAL A 77 -4.79 -2.96 -0.93
CA VAL A 77 -3.89 -2.22 -1.82
C VAL A 77 -4.70 -1.49 -2.90
N GLY A 78 -5.65 -2.17 -3.54
CA GLY A 78 -6.48 -1.61 -4.61
C GLY A 78 -7.46 -0.53 -4.16
N MET A 79 -7.99 -0.64 -2.94
CA MET A 79 -8.94 0.33 -2.37
C MET A 79 -8.27 1.44 -1.54
N ALA A 80 -6.94 1.43 -1.42
CA ALA A 80 -6.19 2.35 -0.56
C ALA A 80 -6.76 2.43 0.87
N ILE A 81 -7.12 1.28 1.45
CA ILE A 81 -7.71 1.22 2.80
C ILE A 81 -6.64 1.60 3.82
N THR A 82 -6.86 2.71 4.52
CA THR A 82 -5.99 3.15 5.60
C THR A 82 -6.17 2.28 6.85
N ASN A 83 -5.18 2.23 7.74
CA ASN A 83 -5.23 1.39 8.95
C ASN A 83 -6.46 1.66 9.83
N ALA A 84 -6.95 2.90 9.87
CA ALA A 84 -8.17 3.26 10.60
C ALA A 84 -9.44 2.66 9.98
N MET A 85 -9.43 2.40 8.67
CA MET A 85 -10.59 1.88 7.92
C MET A 85 -10.58 0.36 7.79
N ILE A 86 -9.48 -0.31 8.18
CA ILE A 86 -9.35 -1.78 8.12
C ILE A 86 -10.47 -2.50 8.87
N PRO A 87 -10.81 -2.16 10.13
CA PRO A 87 -11.85 -2.87 10.88
C PRO A 87 -13.22 -2.76 10.21
N THR A 88 -13.57 -1.55 9.78
CA THR A 88 -14.83 -1.27 9.08
C THR A 88 -14.89 -1.96 7.73
N ALA A 89 -13.81 -1.95 6.95
CA ALA A 89 -13.76 -2.63 5.67
C ALA A 89 -13.83 -4.16 5.80
N LEU A 90 -13.20 -4.74 6.84
CA LEU A 90 -13.34 -6.16 7.18
C LEU A 90 -14.79 -6.50 7.57
N PHE A 91 -15.45 -5.64 8.35
CA PHE A 91 -16.85 -5.81 8.73
C PHE A 91 -17.78 -5.92 7.50
N TYR A 92 -17.54 -5.14 6.45
CA TYR A 92 -18.30 -5.24 5.18
C TYR A 92 -17.95 -6.47 4.33
N CYS A 93 -16.79 -7.08 4.56
CA CYS A 93 -16.35 -8.32 3.92
C CYS A 93 -16.98 -9.57 4.57
N CYS A 94 -17.47 -9.47 5.81
CA CYS A 94 -18.21 -10.56 6.44
C CYS A 94 -19.60 -10.74 5.79
N ASP A 95 -20.02 -11.99 5.63
CA ASP A 95 -21.40 -12.30 5.23
C ASP A 95 -22.40 -11.90 6.31
N SER A 96 -23.65 -11.67 5.90
CA SER A 96 -24.72 -11.13 6.76
C SER A 96 -24.92 -11.96 8.03
N ASP A 97 -24.77 -13.28 7.96
CA ASP A 97 -24.88 -14.20 9.10
C ASP A 97 -23.71 -14.06 10.09
N LEU A 98 -22.48 -13.95 9.59
CA LEU A 98 -21.27 -13.75 10.41
C LEU A 98 -21.27 -12.37 11.07
N ASN A 99 -21.73 -11.37 10.33
CA ASN A 99 -21.71 -9.98 10.73
C ASN A 99 -22.73 -9.67 11.85
N ARG A 100 -23.95 -10.19 11.70
CA ARG A 100 -25.06 -9.91 12.62
C ARG A 100 -25.09 -10.83 13.86
N THR A 101 -24.61 -12.07 13.74
CA THR A 101 -24.89 -13.10 14.75
C THR A 101 -23.72 -13.36 15.69
N ASP A 102 -22.48 -13.30 15.20
CA ASP A 102 -21.29 -13.63 15.98
C ASP A 102 -20.43 -12.40 16.29
N LEU A 103 -20.19 -11.54 15.30
CA LEU A 103 -19.30 -10.39 15.48
C LEU A 103 -19.94 -9.31 16.36
N MET A 104 -21.18 -8.88 16.07
CA MET A 104 -21.88 -7.88 16.90
C MET A 104 -22.18 -8.37 18.32
N LYS A 105 -22.45 -9.67 18.52
CA LYS A 105 -22.69 -10.22 19.87
C LYS A 105 -21.43 -10.23 20.72
N ASN A 106 -20.28 -10.59 20.14
CA ASN A 106 -19.00 -10.56 20.85
C ASN A 106 -18.54 -9.13 21.12
N ILE A 107 -18.70 -8.20 20.17
CA ILE A 107 -18.41 -6.78 20.40
C ILE A 107 -19.25 -6.21 21.55
N GLN A 108 -20.56 -6.52 21.62
CA GLN A 108 -21.38 -6.10 22.77
C GLN A 108 -20.87 -6.68 24.10
N SER A 109 -20.44 -7.94 24.11
CA SER A 109 -19.88 -8.57 25.30
C SER A 109 -18.56 -7.91 25.73
N ASP A 110 -17.73 -7.51 24.77
CA ASP A 110 -16.43 -6.90 25.05
C ASP A 110 -16.55 -5.44 25.45
N VAL A 111 -17.48 -4.67 24.85
CA VAL A 111 -17.79 -3.29 25.28
C VAL A 111 -18.36 -3.27 26.70
N LEU A 112 -19.20 -4.25 27.07
CA LEU A 112 -19.72 -4.38 28.45
C LEU A 112 -18.63 -4.71 29.48
N LYS A 113 -17.47 -5.21 29.05
CA LYS A 113 -16.32 -5.53 29.92
C LYS A 113 -15.27 -4.43 29.93
N MET A 114 -15.40 -3.41 29.07
CA MET A 114 -14.46 -2.28 29.06
C MET A 114 -14.78 -1.31 30.19
N PRO A 115 -13.76 -0.86 30.95
CA PRO A 115 -13.96 0.13 31.99
C PRO A 115 -14.38 1.48 31.39
N ASP A 116 -15.30 2.18 32.06
CA ASP A 116 -15.98 3.40 31.56
C ASP A 116 -15.03 4.51 31.07
N ASN A 117 -13.80 4.55 31.58
CA ASN A 117 -12.78 5.51 31.20
C ASN A 117 -12.27 5.35 29.76
N VAL A 118 -12.48 4.20 29.12
CA VAL A 118 -12.11 3.93 27.72
C VAL A 118 -13.22 4.39 26.76
N LEU A 119 -14.49 4.36 27.19
CA LEU A 119 -15.64 4.71 26.36
C LEU A 119 -15.85 6.22 26.21
N LEU A 120 -15.36 7.02 27.16
CA LEU A 120 -15.58 8.47 27.21
C LEU A 120 -14.51 9.31 26.45
N ASN A 121 -13.51 8.67 25.86
CA ASN A 121 -12.38 9.34 25.18
C ASN A 121 -12.30 9.05 23.67
N ALA A 122 -13.35 8.51 23.06
CA ALA A 122 -13.43 8.19 21.63
C ALA A 122 -14.22 9.25 20.85
#